data_AF-A0AAD7CLC2-F1
#
_entry.id   AF-A0AAD7CLC2-F1
#
_cell.length_a   1.000
_cell.length_b   1.000
_cell.length_c   1.000
_cell.angle_alpha   90.00
_cell.angle_beta   90.00
_cell.angle_gamma   90.00
#
_symmetry.space_group_name_H-M   'P 1'
#
loop_
_entity.id
_entity.type
_entity.pdbx_description
1 polymer ?
#
loop_
_entity_poly.entity_id
_entity_poly.type
_entity_poly.pdbx_seq_one_letter_code
_entity_poly.pdbx_strand_id
1 'polypeptide(L)'
;MRSSSPELSQDLTASELYKCIQAARDQQQKANNARKELHTLKRQLADVTNTHDSAPQHGRKTKKMVDSGSEEDTKEIKKLGHKFVMMKMIWLPDLSGTIHTKLDDQYNHLERFENHASKVQGELVDLLDLLPQKFHGEIMQSKWLIKTFHKAMQNQRSNTHTRLRNQCRPEIFDCMAINLFSIESHRDKFRQMIGYVERDNRSARYDRFNVPSLHKNYNGSFDIETARWAVSADTTLTVQGVQTGINWHADLEKCIQYLQNGLDRHKASVLKLFREWDELFFPNSETSLACNNDDKDHEDQTMKDVMNMLDADEEEAPAEPQTDE
;
A
#
# COMPACT_ATOMS: atom_id res chain seq x y z
N MET A 1 -25.21 27.83 28.57
CA MET A 1 -26.13 27.35 27.51
C MET A 1 -25.30 26.68 26.42
N ARG A 2 -25.47 25.36 26.25
CA ARG A 2 -25.04 24.50 25.12
C ARG A 2 -23.52 24.50 24.83
N SER A 3 -22.84 23.37 24.68
CA SER A 3 -23.28 21.98 24.57
C SER A 3 -22.14 21.07 24.96
N SER A 4 -22.46 20.04 25.72
CA SER A 4 -21.77 18.76 25.70
C SER A 4 -21.41 18.36 24.27
N SER A 5 -20.20 17.85 24.07
CA SER A 5 -19.95 16.75 23.14
C SER A 5 -18.68 16.03 23.57
N PRO A 6 -18.65 14.70 23.40
CA PRO A 6 -18.32 13.80 24.50
C PRO A 6 -16.91 13.24 24.42
N GLU A 7 -16.46 12.80 25.59
CA GLU A 7 -15.33 11.92 25.84
C GLU A 7 -15.27 10.76 24.83
N LEU A 8 -14.09 10.54 24.25
CA LEU A 8 -13.73 9.27 23.62
C LEU A 8 -12.68 8.59 24.50
N SER A 9 -13.07 8.31 25.74
CA SER A 9 -12.47 7.23 26.52
C SER A 9 -13.29 5.98 26.25
N GLN A 10 -12.78 5.11 25.38
CA GLN A 10 -13.16 3.71 25.26
C GLN A 10 -12.07 3.02 24.44
N ASP A 11 -11.59 1.88 24.94
CA ASP A 11 -10.75 0.96 24.17
C ASP A 11 -11.49 0.66 22.86
N LEU A 12 -11.01 1.28 21.76
CA LEU A 12 -11.68 1.21 20.47
C LEU A 12 -11.68 -0.25 20.00
N THR A 13 -12.88 -0.82 19.91
CA THR A 13 -13.08 -2.09 19.23
C THR A 13 -12.63 -1.97 17.77
N ALA A 14 -12.32 -3.08 17.09
CA ALA A 14 -11.88 -3.07 15.69
C ALA A 14 -12.82 -2.27 14.76
N SER A 15 -14.12 -2.20 15.09
CA SER A 15 -15.12 -1.40 14.37
C SER A 15 -14.92 0.10 14.53
N GLU A 16 -14.49 0.56 15.70
CA GLU A 16 -14.32 1.98 16.00
C GLU A 16 -12.95 2.46 15.52
N LEU A 17 -11.92 1.61 15.60
CA LEU A 17 -10.63 1.85 14.95
C LEU A 17 -10.79 2.02 13.44
N TYR A 18 -11.67 1.21 12.82
CA TYR A 18 -12.03 1.35 11.41
C TYR A 18 -12.72 2.69 11.09
N LYS A 19 -13.66 3.14 11.93
CA LYS A 19 -14.30 4.46 11.78
C LYS A 19 -13.29 5.60 11.90
N CYS A 20 -12.31 5.49 12.80
CA CYS A 20 -11.23 6.46 12.94
C CYS A 20 -10.32 6.47 11.70
N ILE A 21 -9.97 5.31 11.15
CA ILE A 21 -9.19 5.21 9.90
C ILE A 21 -9.97 5.80 8.72
N GLN A 22 -11.29 5.59 8.65
CA GLN A 22 -12.14 6.14 7.61
C GLN A 22 -12.25 7.67 7.72
N ALA A 23 -12.43 8.20 8.93
CA ALA A 23 -12.42 9.64 9.19
C ALA A 23 -11.06 10.28 8.85
N ALA A 24 -9.95 9.61 9.15
CA ALA A 24 -8.60 10.07 8.80
C ALA A 24 -8.39 10.09 7.27
N ARG A 25 -8.89 9.07 6.55
CA ARG A 25 -8.88 9.03 5.08
C ARG A 25 -9.72 10.15 4.47
N ASP A 26 -10.91 10.40 5.00
CA ASP A 26 -11.78 11.49 4.55
C ASP A 26 -11.14 12.86 4.79
N GLN A 27 -10.49 13.05 5.94
CA GLN A 27 -9.75 14.27 6.24
C GLN A 27 -8.55 14.45 5.32
N GLN A 28 -7.83 13.37 5.01
CA GLN A 28 -6.74 13.40 4.04
C GLN A 28 -7.23 13.69 2.61
N GLN A 29 -8.40 13.15 2.23
CA GLN A 29 -9.03 13.44 0.95
C GLN A 29 -9.47 14.90 0.85
N LYS A 30 -10.07 15.46 1.91
CA LYS A 30 -10.39 16.89 2.01
C LYS A 30 -9.14 17.77 1.91
N ALA A 31 -8.05 17.42 2.63
CA ALA A 31 -6.79 18.15 2.56
C ALA A 31 -6.16 18.10 1.16
N ASN A 32 -6.24 16.95 0.48
CA ASN A 32 -5.78 16.81 -0.90
C ASN A 32 -6.63 17.60 -1.89
N ASN A 33 -7.95 17.66 -1.70
CA ASN A 33 -8.85 18.48 -2.52
C ASN A 33 -8.58 19.98 -2.32
N ALA A 34 -8.43 20.44 -1.07
CA ALA A 34 -8.06 21.82 -0.76
C ALA A 34 -6.69 22.20 -1.38
N ARG A 35 -5.70 21.29 -1.36
CA ARG A 35 -4.42 21.50 -2.06
C ARG A 35 -4.57 21.61 -3.57
N LYS A 36 -5.46 20.82 -4.18
CA LYS A 36 -5.77 20.91 -5.62
C LYS A 36 -6.46 22.23 -5.95
N GLU A 37 -7.40 22.68 -5.14
CA GLU A 37 -8.05 24.00 -5.30
C GLU A 37 -7.04 25.13 -5.19
N LEU A 38 -6.15 25.08 -4.19
CA LEU A 38 -5.04 26.02 -4.05
C LEU A 38 -4.13 26.04 -5.29
N HIS A 39 -3.85 24.88 -5.87
CA HIS A 39 -3.05 24.78 -7.09
C HIS A 39 -3.80 25.33 -8.31
N THR A 40 -5.10 25.09 -8.42
CA THR A 40 -5.94 25.65 -9.49
C THR A 40 -6.05 27.17 -9.38
N LEU A 41 -6.27 27.70 -8.17
CA LEU A 41 -6.28 29.14 -7.89
C LEU A 41 -4.92 29.79 -8.19
N LYS A 42 -3.81 29.15 -7.80
CA LYS A 42 -2.46 29.60 -8.16
C LYS A 42 -2.23 29.61 -9.67
N ARG A 43 -2.75 28.61 -10.39
CA ARG A 43 -2.68 28.55 -11.85
C ARG A 43 -3.54 29.63 -12.51
N GLN A 44 -4.76 29.86 -12.02
CA GLN A 44 -5.61 30.95 -12.49
C GLN A 44 -4.99 32.32 -12.23
N LEU A 45 -4.36 32.53 -11.07
CA LEU A 45 -3.59 33.74 -10.81
C LEU A 45 -2.42 33.88 -11.78
N ALA A 46 -1.70 32.79 -12.07
CA ALA A 46 -0.61 32.79 -13.05
C ALA A 46 -1.09 33.10 -14.48
N ASP A 47 -2.25 32.56 -14.87
CA ASP A 47 -2.85 32.80 -16.19
C ASP A 47 -3.37 34.25 -16.32
N VAL A 48 -3.95 34.83 -15.25
CA VAL A 48 -4.35 36.25 -15.20
C VAL A 48 -3.13 37.18 -15.22
N THR A 49 -1.99 36.76 -14.66
CA THR A 49 -0.73 37.52 -14.79
C THR A 49 -0.07 37.37 -16.16
N ASN A 50 -0.45 36.37 -16.98
CA ASN A 50 0.12 36.09 -18.29
C ASN A 50 -0.78 36.53 -19.47
N THR A 51 -1.93 37.19 -19.22
CA THR A 51 -2.77 37.77 -20.29
C THR A 51 -2.25 39.10 -20.82
N HIS A 52 -0.98 39.13 -21.23
CA HIS A 52 -0.48 40.01 -22.27
C HIS A 52 0.51 39.17 -23.10
N ASP A 53 0.25 39.09 -24.40
CA ASP A 53 1.01 38.36 -25.44
C ASP A 53 0.72 36.86 -25.59
N SER A 54 -0.23 36.52 -26.47
CA SER A 54 0.08 35.90 -27.77
C SER A 54 -1.16 35.33 -28.48
N ALA A 55 -1.25 35.58 -29.79
CA ALA A 55 -2.32 35.14 -30.68
C ALA A 55 -2.23 33.65 -31.09
N PRO A 56 -3.33 32.97 -31.47
CA PRO A 56 -3.30 31.54 -31.78
C PRO A 56 -3.18 31.25 -33.28
N GLN A 57 -2.32 30.28 -33.64
CA GLN A 57 -2.32 29.63 -34.96
C GLN A 57 -3.18 28.35 -34.94
N HIS A 58 -4.13 28.27 -35.87
CA HIS A 58 -5.05 27.17 -36.07
C HIS A 58 -4.38 25.95 -36.73
N GLY A 59 -4.35 24.82 -36.02
CA GLY A 59 -4.12 23.48 -36.59
C GLY A 59 -5.41 22.65 -36.55
N ARG A 60 -5.98 22.37 -37.72
CA ARG A 60 -7.22 21.60 -37.91
C ARG A 60 -7.01 20.13 -37.52
N LYS A 61 -7.53 19.70 -36.36
CA LYS A 61 -7.53 18.28 -35.95
C LYS A 61 -8.81 17.58 -36.40
N THR A 62 -8.63 16.55 -37.22
CA THR A 62 -9.65 15.57 -37.59
C THR A 62 -10.13 14.80 -36.36
N LYS A 63 -11.46 14.74 -36.22
CA LYS A 63 -12.20 14.07 -35.14
C LYS A 63 -11.92 12.55 -35.16
N LYS A 64 -11.15 12.05 -34.21
CA LYS A 64 -11.10 10.63 -33.84
C LYS A 64 -11.94 10.48 -32.57
N MET A 65 -13.24 10.29 -32.75
CA MET A 65 -14.22 10.23 -31.67
C MET A 65 -14.20 8.86 -30.97
N VAL A 66 -14.06 8.90 -29.64
CA VAL A 66 -14.47 7.91 -28.60
C VAL A 66 -13.45 6.89 -28.05
N ASP A 67 -12.47 6.35 -28.78
CA ASP A 67 -11.58 5.28 -28.22
C ASP A 67 -10.19 5.76 -27.75
N SER A 68 -9.99 7.06 -27.54
CA SER A 68 -8.73 7.59 -27.05
C SER A 68 -8.96 8.78 -26.12
N GLY A 69 -8.56 8.63 -24.86
CA GLY A 69 -8.54 9.74 -23.91
C GLY A 69 -7.57 10.85 -24.33
N SER A 70 -7.68 12.01 -23.70
CA SER A 70 -6.78 13.14 -23.99
C SER A 70 -5.32 12.77 -23.67
N GLU A 71 -4.37 13.53 -24.22
CA GLU A 71 -2.95 13.31 -23.91
C GLU A 71 -2.65 13.53 -22.43
N GLU A 72 -3.30 14.53 -21.82
CA GLU A 72 -3.24 14.84 -20.40
C GLU A 72 -3.74 13.65 -19.56
N ASP A 73 -4.93 13.14 -19.88
CA ASP A 73 -5.52 12.00 -19.17
C ASP A 73 -4.69 10.73 -19.37
N THR A 74 -4.10 10.53 -20.55
CA THR A 74 -3.20 9.39 -20.80
C THR A 74 -1.97 9.45 -19.90
N LYS A 75 -1.39 10.64 -19.69
CA LYS A 75 -0.26 10.82 -18.76
C LYS A 75 -0.69 10.59 -17.32
N GLU A 76 -1.88 11.05 -16.93
CA GLU A 76 -2.43 10.86 -15.60
C GLU A 76 -2.71 9.38 -15.29
N ILE A 77 -3.42 8.66 -16.17
CA ILE A 77 -3.70 7.23 -16.02
C ILE A 77 -2.41 6.42 -15.93
N LYS A 78 -1.36 6.78 -16.69
CA LYS A 78 -0.04 6.13 -16.56
C LYS A 78 0.57 6.33 -15.17
N LYS A 79 0.53 7.56 -14.65
CA LYS A 79 1.01 7.86 -13.29
C LYS A 79 0.22 7.08 -12.24
N LEU A 80 -1.09 6.98 -12.40
CA LEU A 80 -1.95 6.21 -11.50
C LEU A 80 -1.65 4.70 -11.58
N GLY A 81 -1.46 4.13 -12.77
CA GLY A 81 -1.07 2.73 -12.91
C GLY A 81 0.30 2.42 -12.28
N HIS A 82 1.27 3.34 -12.39
CA HIS A 82 2.54 3.21 -11.65
C HIS A 82 2.32 3.29 -10.13
N LYS A 83 1.51 4.25 -9.68
CA LYS A 83 1.20 4.43 -8.26
C LYS A 83 0.48 3.22 -7.68
N PHE A 84 -0.43 2.60 -8.42
CA PHE A 84 -1.15 1.41 -7.99
C PHE A 84 -0.21 0.27 -7.64
N VAL A 85 0.79 -0.01 -8.50
CA VAL A 85 1.80 -1.04 -8.26
C VAL A 85 2.60 -0.80 -6.98
N MET A 86 2.90 0.47 -6.67
CA MET A 86 3.71 0.82 -5.50
C MET A 86 2.90 0.91 -4.20
N MET A 87 1.63 1.31 -4.28
CA MET A 87 0.84 1.69 -3.10
C MET A 87 -0.30 0.72 -2.77
N LYS A 88 -0.75 -0.09 -3.73
CA LYS A 88 -1.94 -0.94 -3.59
C LYS A 88 -1.58 -2.41 -3.79
N MET A 89 -1.36 -2.82 -5.04
CA MET A 89 -1.04 -4.21 -5.38
C MET A 89 -0.11 -4.31 -6.59
N ILE A 90 0.86 -5.22 -6.50
CA ILE A 90 1.86 -5.45 -7.57
C ILE A 90 1.20 -6.02 -8.83
N TRP A 91 0.29 -6.97 -8.66
CA TRP A 91 -0.45 -7.61 -9.75
C TRP A 91 -1.95 -7.38 -9.60
N LEU A 92 -2.61 -7.35 -10.75
CA LEU A 92 -4.06 -7.32 -10.88
C LEU A 92 -4.40 -8.18 -12.11
N PRO A 93 -4.50 -9.51 -11.93
CA PRO A 93 -4.52 -10.46 -13.03
C PRO A 93 -5.69 -10.26 -13.99
N ASP A 94 -6.86 -9.90 -13.45
CA ASP A 94 -8.08 -9.67 -14.23
C ASP A 94 -8.62 -8.25 -14.05
N LEU A 95 -7.81 -7.25 -14.42
CA LEU A 95 -8.25 -5.84 -14.39
C LEU A 95 -9.59 -5.62 -15.11
N SER A 96 -9.82 -6.33 -16.22
CA SER A 96 -11.08 -6.20 -16.95
C SER A 96 -12.24 -6.76 -16.12
N GLY A 97 -12.17 -7.99 -15.64
CA GLY A 97 -13.22 -8.58 -14.80
C GLY A 97 -13.46 -7.79 -13.52
N THR A 98 -12.40 -7.34 -12.84
CA THR A 98 -12.49 -6.51 -11.63
C THR A 98 -13.27 -5.22 -11.90
N ILE A 99 -12.95 -4.50 -12.99
CA ILE A 99 -13.65 -3.24 -13.34
C ILE A 99 -15.12 -3.45 -13.70
N HIS A 100 -15.48 -4.61 -14.27
CA HIS A 100 -16.86 -4.91 -14.64
C HIS A 100 -17.66 -5.54 -13.49
N THR A 101 -17.01 -5.83 -12.36
CA THR A 101 -17.68 -6.34 -11.18
C THR A 101 -18.55 -5.25 -10.58
N LYS A 102 -19.77 -5.62 -10.18
CA LYS A 102 -20.66 -4.71 -9.48
C LYS A 102 -20.10 -4.42 -8.08
N LEU A 103 -19.97 -3.15 -7.73
CA LEU A 103 -19.54 -2.76 -6.38
C LEU A 103 -20.56 -3.27 -5.35
N ASP A 104 -20.04 -3.92 -4.31
CA ASP A 104 -20.81 -4.32 -3.14
C ASP A 104 -20.70 -3.23 -2.06
N ASP A 105 -21.81 -2.53 -1.80
CA ASP A 105 -21.87 -1.47 -0.80
C ASP A 105 -21.70 -2.00 0.64
N GLN A 106 -21.85 -3.31 0.84
CA GLN A 106 -21.63 -3.99 2.13
C GLN A 106 -20.25 -4.61 2.26
N TYR A 107 -19.35 -4.36 1.31
CA TYR A 107 -18.00 -4.95 1.32
C TYR A 107 -17.25 -4.61 2.61
N ASN A 108 -16.84 -5.66 3.34
CA ASN A 108 -15.99 -5.56 4.51
C ASN A 108 -14.52 -5.80 4.15
N HIS A 109 -13.69 -4.77 4.30
CA HIS A 109 -12.25 -4.86 4.05
C HIS A 109 -11.50 -5.89 4.92
N LEU A 110 -12.02 -6.26 6.09
CA LEU A 110 -11.43 -7.30 6.95
C LEU A 110 -11.58 -8.70 6.33
N GLU A 111 -12.64 -8.90 5.55
CA GLU A 111 -12.96 -10.18 4.91
C GLU A 111 -12.31 -10.31 3.52
N ARG A 112 -11.46 -9.34 3.13
CA ARG A 112 -10.85 -9.23 1.80
C ARG A 112 -10.22 -10.53 1.33
N PHE A 113 -9.59 -11.30 2.20
CA PHE A 113 -8.83 -12.51 1.83
C PHE A 113 -9.56 -13.82 2.16
N GLU A 114 -10.81 -13.76 2.62
CA GLU A 114 -11.58 -14.97 2.95
C GLU A 114 -11.97 -15.78 1.72
N ASN A 115 -12.36 -15.11 0.63
CA ASN A 115 -12.81 -15.75 -0.59
C ASN A 115 -12.49 -14.92 -1.84
N HIS A 116 -12.66 -15.52 -3.02
CA HIS A 116 -12.32 -14.85 -4.28
C HIS A 116 -13.20 -13.61 -4.55
N ALA A 117 -14.47 -13.64 -4.18
CA ALA A 117 -15.39 -12.52 -4.42
C ALA A 117 -15.01 -11.29 -3.58
N SER A 118 -14.72 -11.48 -2.29
CA SER A 118 -14.27 -10.39 -1.42
C SER A 118 -12.91 -9.83 -1.85
N LYS A 119 -12.02 -10.66 -2.41
CA LYS A 119 -10.76 -10.19 -3.02
C LYS A 119 -11.03 -9.24 -4.19
N VAL A 120 -11.88 -9.65 -5.13
CA VAL A 120 -12.22 -8.84 -6.31
C VAL A 120 -12.89 -7.52 -5.90
N GLN A 121 -13.76 -7.54 -4.88
CA GLN A 121 -14.32 -6.30 -4.31
C GLN A 121 -13.23 -5.40 -3.74
N GLY A 122 -12.27 -5.96 -2.98
CA GLY A 122 -11.14 -5.20 -2.45
C GLY A 122 -10.27 -4.57 -3.54
N GLU A 123 -10.00 -5.30 -4.61
CA GLU A 123 -9.29 -4.77 -5.79
C GLU A 123 -10.06 -3.64 -6.47
N LEU A 124 -11.39 -3.78 -6.62
CA LEU A 124 -12.25 -2.76 -7.21
C LEU A 124 -12.29 -1.49 -6.34
N VAL A 125 -12.42 -1.64 -5.03
CA VAL A 125 -12.38 -0.52 -4.07
C VAL A 125 -11.04 0.21 -4.14
N ASP A 126 -9.93 -0.52 -4.20
CA ASP A 126 -8.59 0.10 -4.35
C ASP A 126 -8.43 0.87 -5.66
N LEU A 127 -9.04 0.39 -6.75
CA LEU A 127 -9.06 1.12 -8.02
C LEU A 127 -9.90 2.39 -7.93
N LEU A 128 -11.09 2.32 -7.33
CA LEU A 128 -11.99 3.46 -7.18
C LEU A 128 -11.42 4.55 -6.26
N ASP A 129 -10.76 4.15 -5.18
CA ASP A 129 -10.04 5.05 -4.26
C ASP A 129 -8.86 5.74 -4.94
N LEU A 130 -8.13 5.02 -5.80
CA LEU A 130 -6.97 5.58 -6.50
C LEU A 130 -7.37 6.49 -7.66
N LEU A 131 -8.36 6.08 -8.47
CA LEU A 131 -8.75 6.78 -9.68
C LEU A 131 -9.57 8.03 -9.31
N PRO A 132 -9.23 9.21 -9.85
CA PRO A 132 -10.10 10.38 -9.78
C PRO A 132 -11.52 10.08 -10.28
N GLN A 133 -12.52 10.67 -9.64
CA GLN A 133 -13.94 10.45 -9.95
C GLN A 133 -14.30 10.71 -11.42
N LYS A 134 -13.57 11.59 -12.12
CA LYS A 134 -13.71 11.85 -13.56
C LYS A 134 -13.45 10.61 -14.45
N PHE A 135 -12.79 9.59 -13.93
CA PHE A 135 -12.51 8.33 -14.64
C PHE A 135 -13.43 7.19 -14.21
N HIS A 136 -14.37 7.41 -13.29
CA HIS A 136 -15.32 6.40 -12.84
C HIS A 136 -16.43 6.19 -13.89
N GLY A 137 -17.34 5.24 -13.62
CA GLY A 137 -18.45 4.91 -14.51
C GLY A 137 -17.99 4.30 -15.85
N GLU A 138 -18.61 4.72 -16.94
CA GLU A 138 -18.34 4.17 -18.29
C GLU A 138 -16.88 4.38 -18.73
N ILE A 139 -16.23 5.44 -18.29
CA ILE A 139 -14.83 5.74 -18.65
C ILE A 139 -13.89 4.68 -18.07
N MET A 140 -14.17 4.19 -16.85
CA MET A 140 -13.38 3.14 -16.19
C MET A 140 -13.41 1.85 -17.00
N GLN A 141 -14.56 1.55 -17.61
CA GLN A 141 -14.80 0.37 -18.44
C GLN A 141 -14.26 0.53 -19.87
N SER A 142 -13.75 1.71 -20.23
CA SER A 142 -13.22 1.96 -21.57
C SER A 142 -11.97 1.12 -21.85
N LYS A 143 -11.88 0.58 -23.06
CA LYS A 143 -10.72 -0.20 -23.52
C LYS A 143 -9.42 0.61 -23.45
N TRP A 144 -9.49 1.91 -23.74
CA TRP A 144 -8.35 2.82 -23.65
C TRP A 144 -7.80 2.91 -22.24
N LEU A 145 -8.66 3.11 -21.23
CA LEU A 145 -8.22 3.25 -19.83
C LEU A 145 -7.62 1.94 -19.35
N ILE A 146 -8.33 0.83 -19.54
CA ILE A 146 -7.89 -0.52 -19.14
C ILE A 146 -6.51 -0.83 -19.74
N LYS A 147 -6.33 -0.63 -21.06
CA LYS A 147 -5.06 -0.88 -21.74
C LYS A 147 -3.94 0.04 -21.25
N THR A 148 -4.23 1.32 -21.05
CA THR A 148 -3.24 2.31 -20.63
C THR A 148 -2.78 2.04 -19.21
N PHE A 149 -3.72 1.77 -18.30
CA PHE A 149 -3.46 1.45 -16.91
C PHE A 149 -2.68 0.14 -16.77
N HIS A 150 -3.14 -0.94 -17.42
CA HIS A 150 -2.45 -2.24 -17.41
C HIS A 150 -1.00 -2.14 -17.94
N LYS A 151 -0.79 -1.41 -19.05
CA LYS A 151 0.55 -1.18 -19.60
C LYS A 151 1.44 -0.40 -18.62
N ALA A 152 0.89 0.60 -17.96
CA ALA A 152 1.63 1.35 -16.93
C ALA A 152 2.02 0.43 -15.76
N MET A 153 1.10 -0.38 -15.24
CA MET A 153 1.42 -1.36 -14.20
C MET A 153 2.55 -2.30 -14.62
N GLN A 154 2.49 -2.85 -15.85
CA GLN A 154 3.54 -3.73 -16.37
C GLN A 154 4.90 -3.02 -16.46
N ASN A 155 4.92 -1.78 -16.94
CA ASN A 155 6.15 -0.98 -16.99
C ASN A 155 6.72 -0.73 -15.60
N GLN A 156 5.88 -0.37 -14.62
CA GLN A 156 6.32 -0.15 -13.25
C GLN A 156 6.86 -1.43 -12.60
N ARG A 157 6.24 -2.59 -12.85
CA ARG A 157 6.74 -3.89 -12.39
C ARG A 157 8.11 -4.20 -12.99
N SER A 158 8.28 -4.04 -14.30
CA SER A 158 9.57 -4.25 -14.97
C SER A 158 10.65 -3.31 -14.43
N ASN A 159 10.34 -2.03 -14.23
CA ASN A 159 11.28 -1.08 -13.66
C ASN A 159 11.67 -1.45 -12.22
N THR A 160 10.68 -1.83 -11.40
CA THR A 160 10.90 -2.24 -10.01
C THR A 160 11.77 -3.48 -9.94
N HIS A 161 11.49 -4.48 -10.79
CA HIS A 161 12.29 -5.68 -10.91
C HIS A 161 13.75 -5.36 -11.26
N THR A 162 13.97 -4.55 -12.29
CA THR A 162 15.31 -4.12 -12.71
C THR A 162 16.06 -3.41 -11.58
N ARG A 163 15.41 -2.47 -10.88
CA ARG A 163 16.03 -1.75 -9.76
C ARG A 163 16.39 -2.69 -8.62
N LEU A 164 15.43 -3.50 -8.17
CA LEU A 164 15.64 -4.41 -7.06
C LEU A 164 16.71 -5.46 -7.37
N ARG A 165 16.73 -6.01 -8.58
CA ARG A 165 17.66 -7.09 -8.94
C ARG A 165 19.03 -6.62 -9.42
N ASN A 166 19.12 -5.48 -10.09
CA ASN A 166 20.40 -5.03 -10.66
C ASN A 166 21.07 -3.94 -9.81
N GLN A 167 20.30 -3.19 -9.01
CA GLN A 167 20.85 -2.06 -8.24
C GLN A 167 20.91 -2.37 -6.74
N CYS A 168 19.83 -2.87 -6.15
CA CYS A 168 19.75 -3.06 -4.69
C CYS A 168 20.11 -4.48 -4.23
N ARG A 169 20.23 -5.44 -5.15
CA ARG A 169 20.34 -6.87 -4.82
C ARG A 169 21.56 -7.25 -3.97
N PRO A 170 22.77 -6.69 -4.20
CA PRO A 170 23.92 -7.00 -3.35
C PRO A 170 23.73 -6.54 -1.90
N GLU A 171 23.08 -5.39 -1.71
CA GLU A 171 22.82 -4.81 -0.39
C GLU A 171 21.72 -5.57 0.36
N ILE A 172 20.67 -6.02 -0.35
CA ILE A 172 19.53 -6.71 0.28
C ILE A 172 19.83 -8.20 0.53
N PHE A 173 20.54 -8.87 -0.38
CA PHE A 173 20.65 -10.34 -0.39
C PHE A 173 22.07 -10.88 -0.26
N ASP A 174 23.07 -10.03 0.03
CA ASP A 174 24.49 -10.41 0.17
C ASP A 174 24.99 -11.27 -1.02
N CYS A 175 24.50 -10.96 -2.23
CA CYS A 175 24.84 -11.67 -3.46
C CYS A 175 25.70 -10.80 -4.37
N MET A 176 26.93 -11.23 -4.64
CA MET A 176 27.83 -10.54 -5.58
C MET A 176 27.26 -10.50 -7.00
N ALA A 177 27.42 -9.37 -7.69
CA ALA A 177 26.94 -9.15 -9.05
C ALA A 177 27.43 -10.19 -10.07
N ILE A 178 28.64 -10.75 -9.89
CA ILE A 178 29.21 -11.78 -10.77
C ILE A 178 28.41 -13.09 -10.75
N ASN A 179 27.83 -13.46 -9.61
CA ASN A 179 26.99 -14.65 -9.48
C ASN A 179 25.62 -14.47 -10.15
N LEU A 180 25.35 -13.26 -10.65
CA LEU A 180 24.05 -12.81 -11.12
C LEU A 180 24.09 -12.28 -12.56
N PHE A 181 25.19 -12.47 -13.27
CA PHE A 181 25.37 -11.95 -14.62
C PHE A 181 24.60 -12.75 -15.68
N SER A 182 24.40 -14.05 -15.46
CA SER A 182 23.67 -14.93 -16.39
C SER A 182 22.64 -15.81 -15.67
N ILE A 183 21.67 -16.33 -16.42
CA ILE A 183 20.66 -17.26 -15.91
C ILE A 183 21.32 -18.52 -15.32
N GLU A 184 22.39 -19.00 -15.94
CA GLU A 184 23.19 -20.13 -15.48
C GLU A 184 23.85 -19.81 -14.13
N SER A 185 24.44 -18.62 -14.02
CA SER A 185 25.06 -18.15 -12.77
C SER A 185 24.01 -18.03 -11.64
N HIS A 186 22.78 -17.57 -11.96
CA HIS A 186 21.67 -17.51 -11.00
C HIS A 186 21.30 -18.91 -10.51
N ARG A 187 21.16 -19.86 -11.45
CA ARG A 187 20.84 -21.26 -11.14
C ARG A 187 21.93 -21.90 -10.29
N ASP A 188 23.20 -21.68 -10.62
CA ASP A 188 24.31 -22.26 -9.87
C ASP A 188 24.43 -21.65 -8.48
N LYS A 189 24.20 -20.33 -8.34
CA LYS A 189 24.15 -19.70 -7.03
C LYS A 189 22.96 -20.20 -6.20
N PHE A 190 21.78 -20.36 -6.80
CA PHE A 190 20.62 -20.94 -6.12
C PHE A 190 20.87 -22.37 -5.68
N ARG A 191 21.43 -23.20 -6.57
CA ARG A 191 21.84 -24.56 -6.25
C ARG A 191 22.79 -24.58 -5.05
N GLN A 192 23.82 -23.73 -5.06
CA GLN A 192 24.73 -23.58 -3.92
C GLN A 192 23.98 -23.18 -2.65
N MET A 193 23.09 -22.18 -2.71
CA MET A 193 22.35 -21.69 -1.55
C MET A 193 21.46 -22.76 -0.91
N ILE A 194 20.76 -23.56 -1.73
CA ILE A 194 19.87 -24.64 -1.26
C ILE A 194 20.59 -25.98 -1.05
N GLY A 195 21.92 -26.02 -1.24
CA GLY A 195 22.73 -27.22 -1.16
C GLY A 195 22.44 -28.28 -2.22
N TYR A 196 21.90 -27.91 -3.37
CA TYR A 196 21.69 -28.85 -4.47
C TYR A 196 23.02 -29.26 -5.11
N VAL A 197 23.27 -30.57 -5.19
CA VAL A 197 24.48 -31.16 -5.78
C VAL A 197 24.09 -32.15 -6.87
N GLU A 198 24.52 -31.88 -8.09
CA GLU A 198 24.48 -32.84 -9.20
C GLU A 198 25.71 -33.75 -9.15
N ARG A 199 25.52 -35.06 -9.27
CA ARG A 199 26.60 -36.02 -9.50
C ARG A 199 26.55 -36.52 -10.95
N ASP A 200 27.71 -36.98 -11.44
CA ASP A 200 27.98 -37.43 -12.81
C ASP A 200 27.01 -38.49 -13.39
N ASN A 201 26.12 -39.06 -12.58
CA ASN A 201 25.17 -40.11 -12.98
C ASN A 201 23.70 -39.79 -12.66
N ARG A 202 23.21 -38.61 -13.05
CA ARG A 202 21.77 -38.19 -13.02
C ARG A 202 21.08 -38.24 -11.65
N SER A 203 21.78 -38.57 -10.57
CA SER A 203 21.23 -38.50 -9.21
C SER A 203 21.51 -37.12 -8.64
N ALA A 204 20.51 -36.25 -8.67
CA ALA A 204 20.52 -34.99 -7.94
C ALA A 204 20.17 -35.23 -6.47
N ARG A 205 20.87 -34.59 -5.54
CA ARG A 205 20.52 -34.61 -4.11
C ARG A 205 20.74 -33.24 -3.48
N TYR A 206 20.02 -32.98 -2.41
CA TYR A 206 20.31 -31.86 -1.51
C TYR A 206 21.32 -32.32 -0.45
N ASP A 207 22.46 -31.64 -0.37
CA ASP A 207 23.41 -31.76 0.71
C ASP A 207 22.75 -31.25 2.00
N ARG A 208 22.80 -32.03 3.07
CA ARG A 208 22.16 -31.65 4.35
C ARG A 208 23.02 -30.68 5.16
N PHE A 209 24.32 -30.63 4.88
CA PHE A 209 25.31 -29.88 5.64
C PHE A 209 25.80 -28.64 4.88
N ASN A 210 25.82 -28.69 3.55
CA ASN A 210 26.24 -27.56 2.72
C ASN A 210 25.06 -26.80 2.13
N VAL A 211 24.23 -26.24 3.01
CA VAL A 211 23.10 -25.37 2.65
C VAL A 211 23.34 -23.99 3.29
N PRO A 212 24.04 -23.07 2.63
CA PRO A 212 24.29 -21.74 3.17
C PRO A 212 23.02 -20.99 3.59
N SER A 213 21.88 -21.21 2.91
CA SER A 213 20.59 -20.64 3.32
C SER A 213 20.05 -21.21 4.63
N LEU A 214 20.55 -22.36 5.08
CA LEU A 214 20.30 -22.90 6.40
C LEU A 214 21.33 -22.43 7.41
N HIS A 215 22.62 -22.41 7.06
CA HIS A 215 23.69 -22.47 8.07
C HIS A 215 24.41 -21.16 8.37
N LYS A 216 24.25 -20.08 7.57
CA LYS A 216 25.04 -18.86 7.80
C LYS A 216 24.67 -18.12 9.09
N ASN A 217 23.45 -18.31 9.63
CA ASN A 217 22.95 -17.76 10.91
C ASN A 217 21.67 -18.51 11.40
N TYR A 218 21.70 -19.85 11.51
CA TYR A 218 20.50 -20.66 11.78
C TYR A 218 19.87 -20.40 13.17
N ASN A 219 18.87 -19.53 13.23
CA ASN A 219 17.97 -19.29 14.36
C ASN A 219 16.70 -20.18 14.30
N GLY A 220 16.71 -21.22 13.45
CA GLY A 220 15.62 -22.19 13.33
C GLY A 220 14.60 -21.91 12.23
N SER A 221 14.68 -20.80 11.50
CA SER A 221 13.80 -20.52 10.36
C SER A 221 14.53 -20.66 9.02
N PHE A 222 13.95 -21.48 8.13
CA PHE A 222 14.45 -21.69 6.78
C PHE A 222 14.11 -20.46 5.92
N ASP A 223 15.09 -19.68 5.48
CA ASP A 223 14.82 -18.57 4.58
C ASP A 223 14.86 -18.99 3.09
N ILE A 224 14.01 -19.98 2.77
CA ILE A 224 13.79 -20.45 1.39
C ILE A 224 13.28 -19.30 0.53
N GLU A 225 12.48 -18.41 1.09
CA GLU A 225 11.80 -17.36 0.34
C GLU A 225 12.79 -16.30 -0.14
N THR A 226 13.71 -15.87 0.72
CA THR A 226 14.81 -14.98 0.34
C THR A 226 15.72 -15.65 -0.68
N ALA A 227 16.10 -16.92 -0.50
CA ALA A 227 16.88 -17.64 -1.51
C ALA A 227 16.11 -17.74 -2.86
N ARG A 228 14.83 -18.10 -2.81
CA ARG A 228 13.97 -18.24 -3.99
C ARG A 228 13.85 -16.91 -4.75
N TRP A 229 13.76 -15.79 -4.04
CA TRP A 229 13.64 -14.46 -4.64
C TRP A 229 14.99 -13.88 -5.11
N ALA A 230 16.03 -14.02 -4.30
CA ALA A 230 17.36 -13.48 -4.51
C ALA A 230 18.06 -14.07 -5.74
N VAL A 231 17.77 -15.33 -6.10
CA VAL A 231 18.49 -16.06 -7.16
C VAL A 231 17.55 -16.80 -8.11
N SER A 232 16.24 -16.50 -8.10
CA SER A 232 15.34 -16.97 -9.15
C SER A 232 15.83 -16.51 -10.54
N ALA A 233 15.71 -17.39 -11.53
CA ALA A 233 16.03 -17.11 -12.93
C ALA A 233 15.00 -16.22 -13.66
N ASP A 234 13.89 -15.83 -13.02
CA ASP A 234 12.87 -15.00 -13.66
C ASP A 234 13.34 -13.57 -13.83
N THR A 235 13.50 -13.12 -15.07
CA THR A 235 13.98 -11.76 -15.40
C THR A 235 12.87 -10.71 -15.45
N THR A 236 11.64 -11.10 -15.13
CA THR A 236 10.48 -10.20 -15.06
C THR A 236 9.59 -10.57 -13.89
N LEU A 237 8.90 -9.57 -13.31
CA LEU A 237 7.98 -9.75 -12.20
C LEU A 237 6.57 -10.06 -12.74
N THR A 238 6.37 -11.29 -13.22
CA THR A 238 5.07 -11.81 -13.68
C THR A 238 4.34 -12.52 -12.54
N VAL A 239 3.01 -12.70 -12.69
CA VAL A 239 2.15 -13.41 -11.71
C VAL A 239 2.73 -14.81 -11.42
N GLN A 240 3.07 -15.52 -12.50
CA GLN A 240 3.84 -16.75 -12.47
C GLN A 240 5.15 -16.53 -13.24
N GLY A 241 6.28 -16.87 -12.61
CA GLY A 241 7.60 -16.78 -13.21
C GLY A 241 7.70 -17.63 -14.47
N VAL A 242 8.08 -17.01 -15.59
CA VAL A 242 8.14 -17.70 -16.90
C VAL A 242 9.22 -18.79 -16.92
N GLN A 243 10.33 -18.57 -16.21
CA GLN A 243 11.47 -19.49 -16.22
C GLN A 243 11.38 -20.54 -15.11
N THR A 244 10.90 -20.12 -13.94
CA THR A 244 10.88 -20.97 -12.74
C THR A 244 9.52 -21.64 -12.48
N GLY A 245 8.44 -21.14 -13.10
CA GLY A 245 7.07 -21.56 -12.80
C GLY A 245 6.56 -21.10 -11.44
N ILE A 246 7.34 -20.30 -10.68
CA ILE A 246 6.98 -19.85 -9.33
C ILE A 246 5.76 -18.93 -9.40
N ASN A 247 4.73 -19.23 -8.60
CA ASN A 247 3.57 -18.37 -8.47
C ASN A 247 3.84 -17.23 -7.47
N TRP A 248 4.52 -16.19 -7.94
CA TRP A 248 4.90 -15.02 -7.14
C TRP A 248 3.69 -14.27 -6.55
N HIS A 249 2.57 -14.28 -7.27
CA HIS A 249 1.33 -13.69 -6.76
C HIS A 249 0.82 -14.43 -5.52
N ALA A 250 0.74 -15.76 -5.59
CA ALA A 250 0.29 -16.56 -4.46
C ALA A 250 1.23 -16.44 -3.25
N ASP A 251 2.54 -16.35 -3.48
CA ASP A 251 3.51 -16.16 -2.39
C ASP A 251 3.33 -14.77 -1.74
N LEU A 252 3.16 -13.70 -2.53
CA LEU A 252 2.86 -12.37 -1.99
C LEU A 252 1.53 -12.35 -1.21
N GLU A 253 0.47 -12.95 -1.76
CA GLU A 253 -0.83 -13.03 -1.09
C GLU A 253 -0.73 -13.71 0.28
N LYS A 254 0.05 -14.80 0.38
CA LYS A 254 0.31 -15.46 1.66
C LYS A 254 1.02 -14.55 2.64
N CYS A 255 2.03 -13.78 2.20
CA CYS A 255 2.72 -12.82 3.07
C CYS A 255 1.77 -11.73 3.57
N ILE A 256 0.95 -11.15 2.69
CA ILE A 256 -0.03 -10.12 3.07
C ILE A 256 -1.04 -10.70 4.04
N GLN A 257 -1.58 -11.89 3.75
CA GLN A 257 -2.53 -12.58 4.61
C GLN A 257 -1.93 -12.90 5.99
N TYR A 258 -0.66 -13.32 6.04
CA TYR A 258 0.06 -13.56 7.29
C TYR A 258 0.19 -12.27 8.12
N LEU A 259 0.58 -11.16 7.50
CA LEU A 259 0.72 -9.87 8.17
C LEU A 259 -0.63 -9.36 8.70
N GLN A 260 -1.69 -9.42 7.90
CA GLN A 260 -3.02 -8.97 8.31
C GLN A 260 -3.58 -9.83 9.44
N ASN A 261 -3.61 -11.15 9.28
CA ASN A 261 -4.06 -12.04 10.34
C ASN A 261 -3.21 -11.89 11.62
N GLY A 262 -1.93 -11.58 11.46
CA GLY A 262 -1.02 -11.30 12.57
C GLY A 262 -1.39 -10.01 13.31
N LEU A 263 -1.69 -8.94 12.58
CA LEU A 263 -2.18 -7.67 13.14
C LEU A 263 -3.53 -7.85 13.84
N ASP A 264 -4.51 -8.46 13.16
CA ASP A 264 -5.86 -8.67 13.69
C ASP A 264 -5.86 -9.50 14.98
N ARG A 265 -4.90 -10.41 15.11
CA ARG A 265 -4.73 -11.28 16.29
C ARG A 265 -3.66 -10.77 17.26
N HIS A 266 -3.17 -9.55 17.08
CA HIS A 266 -2.11 -8.93 17.89
C HIS A 266 -0.91 -9.86 18.15
N LYS A 267 -0.44 -10.57 17.13
CA LYS A 267 0.69 -11.50 17.24
C LYS A 267 1.97 -10.74 17.48
N ALA A 268 2.65 -11.04 18.60
CA ALA A 268 3.87 -10.36 19.01
C ALA A 268 4.97 -10.35 17.93
N SER A 269 5.12 -11.43 17.16
CA SER A 269 6.09 -11.49 16.06
C SER A 269 5.80 -10.50 14.93
N VAL A 270 4.53 -10.29 14.60
CA VAL A 270 4.09 -9.35 13.56
C VAL A 270 4.12 -7.91 14.09
N LEU A 271 3.65 -7.66 15.31
CA LEU A 271 3.75 -6.34 15.93
C LEU A 271 5.20 -5.88 16.07
N LYS A 272 6.11 -6.79 16.46
CA LYS A 272 7.55 -6.49 16.50
C LYS A 272 8.09 -6.09 15.12
N LEU A 273 7.69 -6.79 14.06
CA LEU A 273 8.09 -6.44 12.70
C LEU A 273 7.62 -5.02 12.32
N PHE A 274 6.38 -4.66 12.64
CA PHE A 274 5.87 -3.31 12.38
C PHE A 274 6.58 -2.24 13.23
N ARG A 275 6.99 -2.54 14.47
CA ARG A 275 7.85 -1.64 15.27
C ARG A 275 9.19 -1.37 14.59
N GLU A 276 9.86 -2.43 14.14
CA GLU A 276 11.15 -2.31 13.45
C GLU A 276 11.00 -1.49 12.16
N TRP A 277 9.87 -1.61 11.46
CA TRP A 277 9.55 -0.77 10.30
C TRP A 277 9.25 0.68 10.67
N ASP A 278 8.49 0.91 11.73
CA ASP A 278 8.17 2.25 12.22
C ASP A 278 9.43 3.00 12.65
N GLU A 279 10.32 2.35 13.40
CA GLU A 279 11.62 2.92 13.79
C GLU A 279 12.48 3.28 12.57
N LEU A 280 12.48 2.43 11.54
CA LEU A 280 13.31 2.62 10.36
C LEU A 280 12.76 3.69 9.39
N PHE A 281 11.45 3.66 9.13
CA PHE A 281 10.83 4.48 8.09
C PHE A 281 10.13 5.74 8.63
N PHE A 282 9.72 5.73 9.89
CA PHE A 282 9.02 6.82 10.56
C PHE A 282 9.67 7.19 11.90
N PRO A 283 10.99 7.51 11.91
CA PRO A 283 11.66 7.89 13.15
C PRO A 283 10.97 9.13 13.74
N ASN A 284 10.60 9.06 15.03
CA ASN A 284 9.87 10.10 15.79
C ASN A 284 8.36 10.20 15.53
N SER A 285 7.74 9.19 14.94
CA SER A 285 6.27 9.10 14.89
C SER A 285 5.69 8.78 16.27
N GLU A 286 4.92 9.71 16.86
CA GLU A 286 4.13 9.47 18.08
C GLU A 286 3.01 8.43 17.86
N THR A 287 2.64 8.18 16.59
CA THR A 287 1.57 7.28 16.16
C THR A 287 2.11 5.94 15.66
N SER A 288 3.09 5.33 16.36
CA SER A 288 3.45 3.95 16.05
C SER A 288 2.28 3.04 16.42
N LEU A 289 1.92 2.12 15.52
CA LEU A 289 0.90 1.09 15.75
C LEU A 289 1.27 0.15 16.91
N ALA A 290 2.44 0.33 17.51
CA ALA A 290 3.03 -0.60 18.43
C ALA A 290 3.73 0.05 19.64
N CYS A 291 3.51 1.34 19.93
CA CYS A 291 3.90 1.92 21.22
C CYS A 291 3.15 1.23 22.37
N ASN A 292 3.89 0.61 23.29
CA ASN A 292 3.35 0.13 24.56
C ASN A 292 3.57 1.22 25.62
N ASN A 293 2.52 1.47 26.41
CA ASN A 293 2.43 2.39 27.54
C ASN A 293 3.41 2.04 28.68
N ASP A 294 4.64 2.54 28.63
CA ASP A 294 5.60 2.38 29.75
C ASP A 294 5.83 3.67 30.57
N ASP A 295 5.24 4.81 30.21
CA ASP A 295 5.35 6.06 30.99
C ASP A 295 4.11 6.31 31.88
N LYS A 296 3.98 5.53 32.96
CA LYS A 296 2.89 5.67 33.94
C LYS A 296 3.07 6.85 34.92
N ASP A 297 4.25 7.46 34.97
CA ASP A 297 4.57 8.42 36.02
C ASP A 297 4.24 9.88 35.63
N HIS A 298 3.98 10.17 34.36
CA HIS A 298 3.70 11.54 33.88
C HIS A 298 2.20 11.93 33.91
N GLU A 299 1.30 10.95 33.90
CA GLU A 299 -0.17 11.19 33.93
C GLU A 299 -0.68 11.48 35.35
N ASP A 300 -0.10 10.88 36.38
CA ASP A 300 -0.56 11.05 37.78
C ASP A 300 -0.33 12.46 38.31
N GLN A 301 0.75 13.12 37.90
CA GLN A 301 1.06 14.47 38.37
C GLN A 301 0.16 15.52 37.70
N THR A 302 -0.19 15.31 36.43
CA THR A 302 -1.10 16.20 35.69
C THR A 302 -2.56 16.03 36.14
N MET A 303 -2.99 14.81 36.44
CA MET A 303 -4.34 14.52 36.96
C MET A 303 -4.57 15.16 38.34
N LYS A 304 -3.53 15.19 39.19
CA LYS A 304 -3.61 15.77 40.54
C LYS A 304 -3.71 17.30 40.54
N ASP A 305 -3.03 17.96 39.60
CA ASP A 305 -3.10 19.41 39.44
C ASP A 305 -4.45 19.87 38.88
N VAL A 306 -5.09 19.05 38.04
CA VAL A 306 -6.43 19.31 37.47
C VAL A 306 -7.54 19.09 38.51
N MET A 307 -7.43 18.08 39.37
CA MET A 307 -8.39 17.85 40.46
C MET A 307 -8.40 18.99 41.48
N ASN A 308 -7.22 19.54 41.82
CA ASN A 308 -7.12 20.69 42.73
C ASN A 308 -7.74 21.98 42.15
N MET A 309 -7.87 22.09 40.82
CA MET A 309 -8.56 23.22 40.18
C MET A 309 -10.08 23.06 40.16
N LEU A 310 -10.60 21.83 40.17
CA LEU A 310 -12.03 21.53 40.12
C LEU A 310 -12.73 21.73 41.47
N ASP A 311 -12.03 21.46 42.58
CA ASP A 311 -12.56 21.69 43.93
C ASP A 311 -12.67 23.19 44.29
N ALA A 312 -12.16 24.08 43.42
CA ALA A 312 -12.14 25.53 43.66
C ALA A 312 -13.36 26.30 43.09
N ASP A 313 -14.24 25.67 42.31
CA ASP A 313 -15.40 26.33 41.69
C ASP A 313 -16.74 25.84 42.28
N GLU A 314 -17.35 26.65 43.14
CA GLU A 314 -18.66 26.42 43.80
C GLU A 314 -19.87 26.54 42.82
N GLU A 315 -20.90 25.70 43.04
CA GLU A 315 -22.11 25.49 42.21
C GLU A 315 -23.12 26.66 42.20
N GLU A 316 -23.68 27.00 41.02
CA GLU A 316 -24.73 28.03 40.87
C GLU A 316 -26.11 27.43 40.49
N ALA A 317 -27.17 27.82 41.22
CA ALA A 317 -28.51 27.22 41.23
C ALA A 317 -29.45 27.64 40.06
N PRO A 318 -30.47 26.83 39.68
CA PRO A 318 -31.28 27.09 38.47
C PRO A 318 -32.52 27.98 38.72
N ALA A 319 -32.87 28.78 37.70
CA ALA A 319 -33.94 29.79 37.71
C ALA A 319 -35.32 29.29 37.22
N GLU A 320 -36.38 29.88 37.77
CA GLU A 320 -37.81 29.54 37.58
C GLU A 320 -38.44 30.03 36.25
N PRO A 321 -39.55 29.41 35.77
CA PRO A 321 -40.19 29.74 34.49
C PRO A 321 -41.25 30.86 34.60
N GLN A 322 -41.31 31.74 33.61
CA GLN A 322 -42.32 32.81 33.48
C GLN A 322 -43.56 32.34 32.70
N THR A 323 -44.75 32.73 33.19
CA THR A 323 -46.07 32.55 32.57
C THR A 323 -46.50 33.82 31.82
N ASP A 324 -47.01 33.65 30.61
CA ASP A 324 -47.64 34.69 29.78
C ASP A 324 -49.05 35.06 30.29
N GLU A 325 -49.36 36.36 30.33
CA GLU A 325 -50.69 36.94 30.02
C GLU A 325 -50.52 38.29 29.32
#